data_AF-A0A6G3WNZ6-F1
#
_entry.id   AF-A0A6G3WNZ6-F1
#
_cell.length_a   1.000
_cell.length_b   1.000
_cell.length_c   1.000
_cell.angle_alpha   90.00
_cell.angle_beta   90.00
_cell.angle_gamma   90.00
#
_symmetry.space_group_name_H-M   'P 1'
#
loop_
_entity.id
_entity.type
_entity.pdbx_description
1 polymer ?
#
loop_
_entity_poly.entity_id
_entity_poly.type
_entity_poly.pdbx_seq_one_letter_code
_entity_poly.pdbx_strand_id
1 'polypeptide(L)'
;ALQFDYWQWLSLTLAAPVVVWGGLPFHRASWTNLRHGAATMDTLVSLGTLAAFGWSLWALFLGDAGMPGMRHGFDLTVSRSDAGSTIYLEVAAGVITFILLGRYLEARAKRRSGAALRALMDLGAKDVAVLRAGREIRIPAGALVVGDR
;
A
#
# COMPACT_ATOMS: atom_id res chain seq x y z
N ALA A 1 20.35 9.73 19.15
CA ALA A 1 20.52 9.29 20.56
C ALA A 1 20.16 7.80 20.81
N LEU A 2 20.17 6.90 19.81
CA LEU A 2 20.00 5.45 19.99
C LEU A 2 20.86 4.62 19.02
N GLN A 3 22.04 5.12 18.64
CA GLN A 3 23.00 4.34 17.84
C GLN A 3 23.86 3.54 18.79
N PHE A 4 23.38 2.34 19.13
CA PHE A 4 24.13 1.32 19.85
C PHE A 4 24.88 0.44 18.84
N ASP A 5 25.86 -0.34 19.32
CA ASP A 5 26.65 -1.22 18.46
C ASP A 5 25.74 -2.17 17.66
N TYR A 6 25.96 -2.28 16.35
CA TYR A 6 25.16 -3.07 15.40
C TYR A 6 23.74 -2.59 15.09
N TRP A 7 23.36 -1.35 15.44
CA TRP A 7 22.03 -0.80 15.10
C TRP A 7 21.66 -0.93 13.60
N GLN A 8 22.66 -0.83 12.71
CA GLN A 8 22.52 -0.98 11.26
C GLN A 8 22.00 -2.36 10.83
N TRP A 9 22.40 -3.43 11.54
CA TRP A 9 21.94 -4.80 11.30
C TRP A 9 20.50 -5.00 11.78
N LEU A 10 20.13 -4.37 12.90
CA LEU A 10 18.75 -4.37 13.37
C LEU A 10 17.84 -3.63 12.37
N SER A 11 18.25 -2.46 11.91
CA SER A 11 17.53 -1.69 10.88
C SER A 11 17.34 -2.50 9.60
N LEU A 12 18.37 -3.22 9.13
CA LEU A 12 18.27 -4.11 7.98
C LEU A 12 17.24 -5.22 8.22
N THR A 13 17.29 -5.86 9.39
CA THR A 13 16.39 -6.95 9.77
C THR A 13 14.94 -6.49 9.84
N LEU A 14 14.69 -5.25 10.27
CA LEU A 14 13.34 -4.66 10.32
C LEU A 14 12.87 -4.17 8.95
N ALA A 15 13.76 -3.57 8.14
CA ALA A 15 13.41 -3.04 6.83
C ALA A 15 13.22 -4.12 5.77
N ALA A 16 13.98 -5.22 5.82
CA ALA A 16 13.93 -6.27 4.82
C ALA A 16 12.54 -6.91 4.65
N PRO A 17 11.80 -7.28 5.73
CA PRO A 17 10.40 -7.73 5.62
C PRO A 17 9.49 -6.72 4.95
N VAL A 18 9.64 -5.43 5.28
CA VAL A 18 8.82 -4.34 4.72
C VAL A 18 9.09 -4.21 3.22
N VAL A 19 10.37 -4.23 2.81
CA VAL A 19 10.75 -4.11 1.40
C VAL A 19 10.37 -5.35 0.60
N VAL A 20 10.71 -6.54 1.09
CA VAL A 20 10.52 -7.78 0.35
C VAL A 20 9.05 -8.23 0.33
N TRP A 21 8.38 -8.28 1.49
CA TRP A 21 6.99 -8.75 1.56
C TRP A 21 5.99 -7.62 1.38
N GLY A 22 6.18 -6.48 2.06
CA GLY A 22 5.31 -5.32 1.90
C GLY A 22 5.40 -4.71 0.50
N GLY A 23 6.60 -4.70 -0.09
CA GLY A 23 6.87 -4.23 -1.45
C GLY A 23 6.46 -5.18 -2.57
N LEU A 24 6.23 -6.47 -2.26
CA LEU A 24 5.99 -7.52 -3.27
C LEU A 24 4.92 -7.19 -4.32
N PRO A 25 3.75 -6.61 -3.96
CA PRO A 25 2.73 -6.25 -4.96
C PRO A 25 3.24 -5.21 -5.96
N PHE A 26 4.01 -4.22 -5.50
CA PHE A 26 4.58 -3.16 -6.34
C PHE A 26 5.66 -3.72 -7.26
N HIS A 27 6.55 -4.56 -6.74
CA HIS A 27 7.61 -5.20 -7.54
C HIS A 27 7.01 -6.10 -8.65
N ARG A 28 5.98 -6.88 -8.32
CA ARG A 28 5.27 -7.71 -9.31
C ARG A 28 4.57 -6.87 -10.38
N ALA A 29 3.84 -5.83 -9.97
CA ALA A 29 3.19 -4.93 -10.92
C ALA A 29 4.21 -4.24 -11.84
N SER A 30 5.33 -3.78 -11.27
CA SER A 30 6.42 -3.15 -12.02
C SER A 30 7.05 -4.09 -13.03
N TRP A 31 7.32 -5.34 -12.64
CA TRP A 31 7.86 -6.35 -13.54
C TRP A 31 6.93 -6.63 -14.72
N THR A 32 5.63 -6.72 -14.46
CA THR A 32 4.63 -6.84 -15.51
C THR A 32 4.60 -5.61 -16.41
N ASN A 33 4.57 -4.39 -15.84
CA ASN A 33 4.54 -3.15 -16.60
C ASN A 33 5.79 -3.01 -17.49
N LEU A 34 6.98 -3.35 -16.97
CA LEU A 34 8.23 -3.35 -17.71
C LEU A 34 8.16 -4.26 -18.94
N ARG A 35 7.61 -5.48 -18.81
CA ARG A 35 7.42 -6.41 -19.93
C ARG A 35 6.48 -5.88 -21.02
N HIS A 36 5.57 -4.99 -20.66
CA HIS A 36 4.63 -4.37 -21.60
C HIS A 36 5.07 -2.95 -22.03
N GLY A 37 6.29 -2.52 -21.68
CA GLY A 37 6.80 -1.18 -22.02
C GLY A 37 6.04 -0.04 -21.34
N ALA A 38 5.30 -0.32 -20.26
CA ALA A 38 4.53 0.66 -19.51
C ALA A 38 5.26 1.10 -18.24
N ALA A 39 5.09 2.36 -17.85
CA ALA A 39 5.57 2.90 -16.58
C ALA A 39 4.37 3.43 -15.77
N THR A 40 4.26 3.00 -14.52
CA THR A 40 3.17 3.42 -13.62
C THR A 40 3.73 3.84 -12.26
N MET A 41 2.84 4.30 -11.36
CA MET A 41 3.19 4.59 -9.97
C MET A 41 3.94 3.43 -9.32
N ASP A 42 3.49 2.19 -9.56
CA ASP A 42 4.13 0.99 -8.98
C ASP A 42 5.58 0.85 -9.46
N THR A 43 5.86 1.18 -10.73
CA THR A 43 7.21 1.14 -11.32
C THR A 43 8.17 2.07 -10.60
N LEU A 44 7.74 3.32 -10.34
CA LEU A 44 8.56 4.31 -9.63
C LEU A 44 8.83 3.86 -8.19
N VAL A 45 7.80 3.38 -7.50
CA VAL A 45 7.90 2.90 -6.12
C VAL A 45 8.85 1.71 -6.02
N SER A 46 8.69 0.73 -6.91
CA SER A 46 9.56 -0.44 -6.98
C SER A 46 11.01 -0.06 -7.26
N LEU A 47 11.25 0.83 -8.22
CA LEU A 47 12.60 1.24 -8.59
C LEU A 47 13.28 2.00 -7.44
N GLY A 48 12.60 2.99 -6.84
CA GLY A 48 13.16 3.78 -5.75
C GLY A 48 13.45 2.98 -4.49
N THR A 49 12.55 2.06 -4.13
CA THR A 49 12.73 1.20 -2.94
C THR A 49 13.82 0.16 -3.14
N LEU A 50 13.92 -0.45 -4.32
CA LEU A 50 15.02 -1.37 -4.65
C LEU A 50 16.37 -0.66 -4.76
N ALA A 51 16.41 0.55 -5.32
CA ALA A 51 17.63 1.35 -5.38
C ALA A 51 18.13 1.71 -3.99
N ALA A 52 17.24 2.22 -3.12
CA ALA A 52 17.58 2.56 -1.73
C ALA A 52 18.00 1.33 -0.92
N PHE A 53 17.27 0.22 -1.05
CA PHE A 53 17.59 -1.04 -0.35
C PHE A 53 18.91 -1.65 -0.88
N GLY A 54 19.10 -1.71 -2.19
CA GLY A 54 20.31 -2.23 -2.83
C GLY A 54 21.56 -1.43 -2.47
N TRP A 55 21.48 -0.10 -2.49
CA TRP A 55 22.56 0.77 -2.02
C TRP A 55 22.89 0.50 -0.55
N SER A 56 21.84 0.39 0.28
CA SER A 56 22.00 0.12 1.71
C SER A 56 22.68 -1.22 1.97
N LEU A 57 22.31 -2.28 1.23
CA LEU A 57 22.98 -3.58 1.30
C LEU A 57 24.45 -3.47 0.87
N TRP A 58 24.72 -2.78 -0.23
CA TRP A 58 26.09 -2.60 -0.70
C TRP A 58 26.95 -1.87 0.35
N ALA A 59 26.44 -0.78 0.94
CA ALA A 59 27.13 -0.04 2.01
C ALA A 59 27.35 -0.89 3.26
N LEU A 60 26.36 -1.71 3.67
CA LEU A 60 26.43 -2.58 4.86
C LEU A 60 27.41 -3.76 4.72
N PHE A 61 27.46 -4.39 3.54
CA PHE A 61 28.23 -5.61 3.31
C PHE A 61 29.60 -5.38 2.67
N LEU A 62 29.75 -4.37 1.82
CA LEU A 62 30.97 -4.07 1.07
C LEU A 62 31.59 -2.71 1.39
N GLY A 63 30.89 -1.84 2.12
CA GLY A 63 31.38 -0.53 2.54
C GLY A 63 31.83 -0.49 4.01
N ASP A 64 32.27 0.69 4.44
CA ASP A 64 32.67 0.94 5.83
C ASP A 64 31.48 0.96 6.81
N ALA A 65 30.23 0.91 6.32
CA ALA A 65 29.03 0.92 7.14
C ALA A 65 28.76 -0.38 7.92
N GLY A 66 29.50 -1.45 7.64
CA GLY A 66 29.47 -2.68 8.42
C GLY A 66 30.35 -2.64 9.69
N MET A 67 31.26 -1.67 9.80
CA MET A 67 32.27 -1.61 10.86
C MET A 67 31.66 -1.18 12.22
N PRO A 68 32.06 -1.78 13.35
CA PRO A 68 31.60 -1.38 14.68
C PRO A 68 32.03 0.06 15.01
N GLY A 69 31.13 0.85 15.61
CA GLY A 69 31.42 2.23 16.04
C GLY A 69 30.97 3.33 15.08
N MET A 70 30.34 2.99 13.96
CA MET A 70 29.85 3.99 13.01
C MET A 70 28.62 4.72 13.55
N ARG A 71 28.75 6.04 13.74
CA ARG A 71 27.67 6.92 14.21
C ARG A 71 27.23 7.82 13.06
N HIS A 72 25.97 7.70 12.65
CA HIS A 72 25.39 8.55 11.63
C HIS A 72 24.99 9.89 12.28
N GLY A 73 25.79 10.93 12.08
CA GLY A 73 25.39 12.29 12.43
C GLY A 73 24.26 12.73 11.51
N PHE A 74 23.16 13.25 12.06
CA PHE A 74 22.14 13.94 11.26
C PHE A 74 22.74 15.29 10.85
N ASP A 75 23.43 15.34 9.72
CA ASP A 75 24.05 16.54 9.21
C ASP A 75 23.13 17.17 8.15
N LEU A 76 22.86 18.47 8.27
CA LEU A 76 22.07 19.22 7.30
C LEU A 76 22.88 19.49 6.01
N THR A 77 24.18 19.24 6.03
CA THR A 77 25.10 19.51 4.92
C THR A 77 25.71 18.22 4.37
N VAL A 78 25.60 18.04 3.05
CA VAL A 78 26.17 16.90 2.31
C VAL A 78 27.69 17.04 2.26
N SER A 79 28.38 16.43 3.22
CA SER A 79 29.84 16.31 3.19
C SER A 79 30.26 15.10 2.34
N ARG A 80 31.13 15.35 1.35
CA ARG A 80 31.54 14.38 0.31
C ARG A 80 32.33 13.17 0.86
N SER A 81 32.64 13.15 2.16
CA SER A 81 33.40 12.11 2.86
C SER A 81 32.57 10.92 3.36
N ASP A 82 31.23 11.02 3.43
CA ASP A 82 30.39 10.04 4.14
C ASP A 82 29.49 9.17 3.24
N ALA A 83 29.65 9.22 1.91
CA ALA A 83 28.76 8.51 0.98
C ALA A 83 28.75 6.97 1.15
N GLY A 84 29.84 6.38 1.67
CA GLY A 84 29.94 4.95 1.98
C GLY A 84 29.28 4.52 3.31
N SER A 85 28.82 5.49 4.12
CA SER A 85 28.24 5.28 5.44
C SER A 85 26.72 5.47 5.50
N THR A 86 26.13 6.05 4.45
CA THR A 86 24.71 6.40 4.41
C THR A 86 23.86 5.22 3.97
N ILE A 87 23.15 4.65 4.92
CA ILE A 87 22.12 3.63 4.74
C ILE A 87 20.77 4.33 4.59
N TYR A 88 19.98 3.89 3.61
CA TYR A 88 18.66 4.45 3.25
C TYR A 88 17.52 3.45 3.50
N LEU A 89 17.73 2.53 4.47
CA LEU A 89 16.77 1.50 4.81
C LEU A 89 15.46 2.10 5.32
N GLU A 90 15.54 3.20 6.07
CA GLU A 90 14.40 3.96 6.56
C GLU A 90 13.60 4.61 5.42
N VAL A 91 14.27 5.03 4.35
CA VAL A 91 13.60 5.59 3.17
C VAL A 91 12.85 4.49 2.44
N ALA A 92 13.49 3.34 2.19
CA ALA A 92 12.86 2.20 1.53
C ALA A 92 11.64 1.69 2.33
N ALA A 93 11.80 1.47 3.64
CA ALA A 93 10.74 1.00 4.50
C ALA A 93 9.63 2.05 4.69
N GLY A 94 9.99 3.32 4.86
CA GLY A 94 9.06 4.43 5.03
C GLY A 94 8.16 4.61 3.81
N VAL A 95 8.74 4.64 2.61
CA VAL A 95 7.99 4.78 1.35
C VAL A 95 6.95 3.67 1.21
N ILE A 96 7.34 2.40 1.39
CA ILE A 96 6.41 1.27 1.28
C ILE A 96 5.30 1.36 2.32
N THR A 97 5.68 1.68 3.57
CA THR A 97 4.72 1.78 4.68
C THR A 97 3.67 2.86 4.42
N PHE A 98 4.08 4.07 4.01
CA PHE A 98 3.15 5.16 3.75
C PHE A 98 2.23 4.88 2.56
N ILE A 99 2.74 4.25 1.50
CA ILE A 99 1.90 3.90 0.35
C ILE A 99 0.89 2.82 0.72
N LEU A 100 1.30 1.78 1.45
CA LEU A 100 0.37 0.75 1.94
C LEU A 100 -0.68 1.34 2.88
N LEU A 101 -0.28 2.25 3.77
CA LEU A 101 -1.20 2.96 4.65
C LEU A 101 -2.21 3.78 3.84
N GLY A 102 -1.75 4.53 2.83
CA GLY A 102 -2.63 5.28 1.93
C GLY A 102 -3.65 4.39 1.22
N ARG A 103 -3.19 3.27 0.64
CA ARG A 103 -4.07 2.29 -0.02
C ARG A 103 -5.08 1.66 0.95
N TYR A 104 -4.66 1.41 2.19
CA TYR A 104 -5.55 0.89 3.23
C TYR A 104 -6.64 1.92 3.60
N LEU A 105 -6.25 3.17 3.82
CA LEU A 105 -7.20 4.25 4.13
C LEU A 105 -8.18 4.47 2.98
N GLU A 106 -7.70 4.45 1.74
CA GLU A 106 -8.53 4.56 0.55
C GLU A 106 -9.52 3.39 0.45
N ALA A 107 -9.05 2.15 0.61
CA ALA A 107 -9.91 0.97 0.59
C ALA A 107 -10.97 1.01 1.70
N ARG A 108 -10.60 1.46 2.90
CA ARG A 108 -11.52 1.64 4.03
C ARG A 108 -12.59 2.68 3.71
N ALA A 109 -12.22 3.82 3.14
CA ALA A 109 -13.14 4.87 2.75
C ALA A 109 -14.12 4.36 1.66
N LYS A 110 -13.61 3.72 0.61
CA LYS A 110 -14.42 3.13 -0.47
C LYS A 110 -15.41 2.08 0.04
N ARG A 111 -15.00 1.22 0.98
CA ARG A 111 -15.91 0.23 1.60
C ARG A 111 -17.06 0.89 2.35
N ARG A 112 -16.79 1.97 3.09
CA ARG A 112 -17.82 2.69 3.84
C ARG A 112 -18.84 3.35 2.91
N SER A 113 -18.37 4.03 1.87
CA SER A 113 -19.25 4.64 0.86
C SER A 113 -20.07 3.58 0.11
N GLY A 114 -19.45 2.45 -0.24
CA GLY A 114 -20.15 1.34 -0.90
C GLY A 114 -21.25 0.71 -0.04
N ALA A 115 -21.05 0.63 1.28
CA ALA A 115 -22.08 0.15 2.20
C ALA A 115 -23.29 1.08 2.26
N ALA A 116 -23.07 2.41 2.26
CA ALA A 116 -24.16 3.38 2.23
C ALA A 116 -24.97 3.30 0.92
N LEU A 117 -24.30 3.18 -0.22
CA LEU A 117 -24.98 2.99 -1.51
C LEU A 117 -25.78 1.69 -1.55
N ARG A 118 -25.25 0.59 -1.00
CA ARG A 118 -26.00 -0.67 -0.86
C ARG A 118 -27.23 -0.52 0.03
N ALA A 119 -27.12 0.16 1.16
CA ALA A 119 -28.26 0.41 2.05
C ALA A 119 -29.36 1.23 1.34
N LEU A 120 -28.98 2.22 0.52
CA LEU A 120 -29.93 2.96 -0.31
C LEU A 120 -30.61 2.07 -1.37
N MET A 121 -29.87 1.15 -1.99
CA MET A 121 -30.46 0.18 -2.94
C MET A 121 -31.39 -0.81 -2.24
N ASP A 122 -31.08 -1.22 -1.01
CA ASP A 122 -31.91 -2.15 -0.22
C ASP A 122 -33.19 -1.51 0.31
N LEU A 123 -33.26 -0.18 0.43
CA LEU A 123 -34.46 0.57 0.78
C LEU A 123 -35.51 0.61 -0.36
N GLY A 124 -35.15 0.22 -1.59
CA GLY A 124 -36.11 0.07 -2.67
C GLY A 124 -37.15 -1.01 -2.35
N ALA A 125 -38.44 -0.73 -2.58
CA ALA A 125 -39.51 -1.70 -2.37
C ALA A 125 -39.26 -2.95 -3.23
N LYS A 126 -39.01 -4.10 -2.60
CA LYS A 126 -38.73 -5.36 -3.29
C LYS A 126 -40.01 -6.13 -3.63
N ASP A 127 -41.03 -5.98 -2.79
CA ASP A 127 -42.34 -6.60 -2.94
C ASP A 127 -43.45 -5.56 -2.79
N VAL A 128 -44.53 -5.76 -3.54
CA VAL A 128 -45.76 -4.96 -3.50
C VAL A 128 -46.96 -5.88 -3.32
N ALA A 129 -47.96 -5.43 -2.58
CA ALA A 129 -49.23 -6.13 -2.47
C ALA A 129 -50.19 -5.58 -3.53
N VAL A 130 -50.78 -6.46 -4.33
CA VAL A 130 -51.80 -6.14 -5.33
C VAL A 130 -53.09 -6.89 -5.05
N LEU A 131 -54.21 -6.26 -5.35
CA LEU A 131 -55.56 -6.76 -5.17
C LEU A 131 -56.04 -7.39 -6.48
N ARG A 132 -56.01 -8.73 -6.56
CA ARG A 132 -56.50 -9.49 -7.71
C ARG A 132 -57.69 -10.33 -7.31
N ALA A 133 -58.81 -10.18 -8.03
CA ALA A 133 -60.06 -10.89 -7.75
C ALA A 133 -60.52 -10.77 -6.28
N GLY A 134 -60.30 -9.60 -5.65
CA GLY A 134 -60.69 -9.34 -4.26
C GLY A 134 -59.79 -9.95 -3.19
N ARG A 135 -58.65 -10.53 -3.56
CA ARG A 135 -57.63 -11.03 -2.62
C ARG A 135 -56.32 -10.28 -2.78
N GLU A 136 -55.68 -10.01 -1.66
CA GLU A 136 -54.35 -9.42 -1.61
C GLU A 136 -53.30 -10.50 -1.92
N ILE A 137 -52.45 -10.24 -2.91
CA ILE A 137 -51.36 -11.13 -3.32
C ILE A 137 -50.07 -10.30 -3.34
N ARG A 138 -49.02 -10.80 -2.67
CA ARG A 138 -47.68 -10.20 -2.76
C ARG A 138 -46.99 -10.65 -4.04
N ILE A 139 -46.50 -9.69 -4.82
CA ILE A 139 -45.68 -9.91 -6.00
C ILE A 139 -44.38 -9.09 -5.91
N PRO A 140 -43.30 -9.50 -6.59
CA PRO A 140 -42.10 -8.66 -6.70
C PRO A 140 -42.45 -7.31 -7.33
N ALA A 141 -41.86 -6.23 -6.85
CA ALA A 141 -42.11 -4.88 -7.36
C ALA A 141 -41.81 -4.74 -8.86
N GLY A 142 -40.85 -5.52 -9.40
CA GLY A 142 -40.55 -5.56 -10.83
C GLY A 142 -41.58 -6.28 -11.70
N ALA A 143 -42.53 -7.01 -11.10
CA ALA A 143 -43.64 -7.66 -11.78
C ALA A 143 -44.94 -6.83 -11.75
N LEU A 144 -44.91 -5.64 -11.14
CA LEU A 144 -46.04 -4.71 -11.08
C LEU A 144 -46.29 -4.09 -12.45
N VAL A 145 -47.54 -4.13 -12.92
CA VAL A 145 -47.93 -3.60 -14.22
C VAL A 145 -48.88 -2.41 -14.05
N VAL A 146 -48.84 -1.46 -14.99
CA VAL A 146 -49.75 -0.31 -14.98
C VAL A 146 -51.21 -0.79 -15.02
N GLY A 147 -51.98 -0.44 -13.99
CA GLY A 147 -53.37 -0.87 -13.82
C GLY A 147 -53.59 -1.95 -12.75
N ASP A 148 -52.52 -2.57 -12.22
CA ASP A 148 -52.62 -3.32 -10.96
C ASP A 148 -53.05 -2.36 -9.84
N ARG A 149 -53.93 -2.83 -8.95
CA ARG A 149 -54.52 -2.05 -7.86
C ARG A 149 -54.22 -2.69 -6.53
#